data_AF-A0A1T5MB10-F1
#
_entry.id   AF-A0A1T5MB10-F1
#
_cell.length_a   1.000
_cell.length_b   1.000
_cell.length_c   1.000
_cell.angle_alpha   90.00
_cell.angle_beta   90.00
_cell.angle_gamma   90.00
#
_symmetry.space_group_name_H-M   'P 1'
#
loop_
_entity.id
_entity.type
_entity.pdbx_description
1 polymer ?
#
loop_
_entity_poly.entity_id
_entity_poly.type
_entity_poly.pdbx_seq_one_letter_code
_entity_poly.pdbx_strand_id
1 'polypeptide(L)' 'MLNGRKIREIRKNLGYTARDVEILTRSSKYCTSISKSYLEEIERGDKRNPSFTKIEVLANVLCCKLDDLVSKAEA' A
#
# COMPACT_ATOMS: atom_id res chain seq x y z
N MET A 1 -12.00 3.79 4.98
CA MET A 1 -11.16 2.61 5.33
C MET A 1 -10.20 2.36 4.17
N LEU A 2 -9.11 1.59 4.31
CA LEU A 2 -8.27 1.28 3.14
C LEU A 2 -8.94 0.28 2.21
N ASN A 3 -8.80 0.49 0.91
CA ASN A 3 -9.26 -0.42 -0.11
C ASN A 3 -8.12 -1.37 -0.53
N GLY A 4 -7.96 -2.46 0.22
CA GLY A 4 -6.95 -3.49 -0.05
C GLY A 4 -7.01 -4.07 -1.47
N ARG A 5 -8.21 -4.21 -2.04
CA ARG A 5 -8.39 -4.71 -3.41
C ARG A 5 -7.82 -3.73 -4.43
N LYS A 6 -8.12 -2.44 -4.28
CA LYS A 6 -7.61 -1.38 -5.17
C LYS A 6 -6.09 -1.23 -5.07
N ILE A 7 -5.53 -1.34 -3.85
CA ILE A 7 -4.06 -1.37 -3.65
C ILE A 7 -3.42 -2.50 -4.46
N ARG A 8 -3.99 -3.72 -4.37
CA ARG A 8 -3.50 -4.89 -5.12
C ARG A 8 -3.60 -4.71 -6.62
N GLU A 9 -4.68 -4.10 -7.09
CA GLU A 9 -4.91 -3.82 -8.51
C GLU A 9 -3.87 -2.84 -9.06
N ILE A 10 -3.69 -1.68 -8.41
CA ILE A 10 -2.70 -0.68 -8.83
C ILE A 10 -1.30 -1.30 -8.86
N ARG A 11 -0.93 -2.05 -7.80
CA ARG A 11 0.37 -2.73 -7.74
C ARG A 11 0.59 -3.68 -8.91
N LYS A 12 -0.42 -4.50 -9.24
CA LYS A 12 -0.34 -5.44 -10.38
C LYS A 12 -0.28 -4.72 -11.71
N ASN A 13 -1.01 -3.62 -11.88
CA ASN A 13 -0.99 -2.81 -13.10
C ASN A 13 0.38 -2.16 -13.34
N LEU A 14 1.12 -1.85 -12.27
CA LEU A 14 2.51 -1.41 -12.33
C LEU A 14 3.52 -2.56 -12.55
N GLY A 15 3.06 -3.81 -12.60
CA GLY A 15 3.92 -4.98 -12.76
C GLY A 15 4.69 -5.39 -11.50
N TYR A 16 4.37 -4.82 -10.33
CA TYR A 16 5.08 -5.11 -9.09
C TYR A 16 4.53 -6.34 -8.36
N THR A 17 5.44 -7.15 -7.84
CA THR A 17 5.14 -8.13 -6.79
C THR A 17 5.10 -7.45 -5.41
N ALA A 18 4.53 -8.12 -4.41
CA ALA A 18 4.60 -7.62 -3.03
C ALA A 18 6.04 -7.58 -2.49
N ARG A 19 6.93 -8.43 -3.03
CA ARG A 19 8.36 -8.42 -2.68
C ARG A 19 9.08 -7.21 -3.29
N ASP A 20 8.69 -6.78 -4.49
CA ASP A 20 9.29 -5.59 -5.11
C ASP A 20 8.97 -4.34 -4.30
N VAL A 21 7.73 -4.19 -3.84
CA VAL A 21 7.34 -3.08 -2.94
C VAL A 21 8.15 -3.10 -1.64
N GLU A 22 8.39 -4.27 -1.06
CA GLU A 22 9.26 -4.39 0.11
C GLU A 22 10.69 -3.93 -0.16
N ILE A 23 11.27 -4.32 -1.30
CA ILE A 23 12.63 -3.91 -1.68
C ILE A 23 12.68 -2.40 -1.92
N LEU A 24 11.69 -1.83 -2.62
CA LEU A 24 11.60 -0.40 -2.90
C LEU A 24 11.48 0.43 -1.62
N THR A 25 10.62 0.00 -0.69
CA THR A 25 10.36 0.72 0.57
C THR A 25 11.46 0.56 1.63
N ARG A 26 12.40 -0.37 1.44
CA ARG A 26 13.60 -0.48 2.30
C ARG A 26 14.67 0.56 1.97
N SER A 27 14.58 1.25 0.82
CA SER A 27 15.50 2.32 0.46
C SER A 27 15.43 3.47 1.48
N SER A 28 16.55 4.14 1.72
CA SER A 28 16.65 5.35 2.57
C SER A 28 15.79 6.52 2.08
N LYS A 29 15.24 6.44 0.86
CA LYS A 29 14.28 7.41 0.31
C LYS A 29 12.97 7.45 1.12
N TYR A 30 12.59 6.37 1.79
CA TYR A 30 11.32 6.28 2.52
C TYR A 30 11.55 6.26 4.03
N CYS A 31 10.69 6.98 4.76
CA CYS A 31 10.73 7.05 6.22
C CYS A 31 10.23 5.77 6.91
N THR A 32 9.67 4.82 6.16
CA THR A 32 9.26 3.52 6.68
C THR A 32 9.29 2.46 5.59
N SER A 33 9.58 1.22 6.00
CA SER A 33 9.53 0.05 5.12
C SER A 33 8.21 -0.69 5.25
N ILE A 34 7.85 -1.42 4.20
CA ILE A 34 6.61 -2.17 4.10
C ILE A 34 6.99 -3.60 3.74
N SER A 35 6.90 -4.52 4.70
CA SER A 35 7.22 -5.92 4.42
C SER A 35 6.19 -6.52 3.47
N LYS A 36 6.61 -7.56 2.72
CA LYS A 36 5.72 -8.35 1.87
C LYS A 36 4.47 -8.80 2.62
N SER A 37 4.63 -9.39 3.80
CA SER A 37 3.52 -9.91 4.61
C SER A 37 2.55 -8.81 5.03
N TYR A 38 3.07 -7.64 5.42
CA TYR A 38 2.27 -6.50 5.83
C TYR A 38 1.42 -5.95 4.67
N LEU A 39 2.01 -5.86 3.47
CA LEU A 39 1.28 -5.48 2.27
C LEU A 39 0.18 -6.50 1.93
N GLU A 40 0.49 -7.79 2.00
CA GLU A 40 -0.49 -8.85 1.74
C GLU A 40 -1.66 -8.86 2.75
N GLU A 41 -1.41 -8.50 4.02
CA GLU A 41 -2.46 -8.29 5.03
C GLU A 41 -3.33 -7.07 4.73
N ILE A 42 -2.74 -5.97 4.25
CA ILE A 42 -3.49 -4.79 3.78
C ILE A 42 -4.37 -5.17 2.59
N GLU A 43 -3.81 -5.86 1.60
CA GLU A 43 -4.52 -6.23 0.37
C GLU A 43 -5.70 -7.18 0.61
N ARG A 44 -5.60 -8.05 1.62
CA ARG A 44 -6.69 -8.93 2.08
C ARG A 44 -7.75 -8.19 2.90
N GLY A 45 -7.41 -7.04 3.48
CA GLY A 45 -8.27 -6.30 4.40
C GLY A 45 -8.14 -6.74 5.87
N ASP A 46 -7.18 -7.59 6.19
CA ASP A 46 -6.90 -8.05 7.56
C ASP A 46 -6.27 -6.92 8.38
N LYS A 47 -5.48 -6.05 7.72
CA LYS A 47 -4.89 -4.87 8.36
C LYS A 47 -5.86 -3.68 8.36
N ARG A 48 -6.54 -3.48 9.50
CA ARG A 48 -7.57 -2.43 9.64
C ARG A 48 -7.04 -1.03 9.97
N ASN A 49 -5.86 -0.93 10.60
CA ASN A 49 -5.33 0.35 11.07
C ASN A 49 -3.80 0.48 10.85
N PRO A 50 -3.34 0.57 9.59
CA PRO A 50 -1.95 0.93 9.31
C PRO A 50 -1.69 2.40 9.66
N SER A 51 -0.45 2.73 10.02
CA SER A 51 -0.07 4.11 10.30
C SER A 51 -0.16 4.97 9.04
N PHE A 52 -0.51 6.24 9.19
CA PHE A 52 -0.61 7.19 8.07
C PHE A 52 0.67 7.21 7.21
N THR A 53 1.84 7.23 7.85
CA THR A 53 3.16 7.19 7.19
C THR A 53 3.33 5.98 6.25
N LYS A 54 2.79 4.80 6.62
CA LYS A 54 2.85 3.62 5.74
C LYS A 54 1.92 3.75 4.54
N ILE A 55 0.78 4.44 4.71
CA ILE A 55 -0.14 4.72 3.62
C ILE A 55 0.48 5.73 2.64
N GLU A 56 1.15 6.77 3.14
CA GLU A 56 1.90 7.72 2.31
C GLU A 56 3.00 7.05 1.50
N VAL A 57 3.79 6.17 2.13
CA VAL A 57 4.82 5.42 1.41
C VAL A 57 4.21 4.49 0.36
N LEU A 58 3.07 3.84 0.65
CA LEU A 58 2.35 3.04 -0.37
C LEU A 58 1.91 3.89 -1.55
N ALA A 59 1.28 5.04 -1.30
CA ALA A 59 0.82 5.92 -2.37
C ALA A 59 1.97 6.39 -3.26
N ASN A 60 3.11 6.73 -2.66
CA ASN A 60 4.32 7.10 -3.39
C ASN A 60 4.87 5.95 -4.25
N VAL A 61 4.96 4.73 -3.71
CA VAL A 61 5.46 3.57 -4.47
C VAL A 61 4.50 3.14 -5.57
N LEU A 62 3.21 3.28 -5.33
CA LEU A 62 2.14 2.95 -6.27
C LEU A 62 1.80 4.09 -7.23
N CYS A 63 2.58 5.19 -7.20
CA CYS A 63 2.42 6.35 -8.08
C CYS A 63 0.98 6.87 -8.16
N CYS A 64 0.26 6.87 -7.03
CA CYS A 64 -1.14 7.27 -6.95
C CYS A 64 -1.37 8.27 -5.81
N LYS A 65 -2.56 8.86 -5.74
CA LYS A 65 -2.92 9.74 -4.61
C LYS A 65 -3.32 8.91 -3.40
N LEU A 66 -3.18 9.46 -2.20
CA LEU A 66 -3.68 8.82 -0.97
C LEU A 66 -5.17 8.48 -1.07
N ASP A 67 -5.96 9.40 -1.62
CA ASP A 67 -7.41 9.23 -1.84
C ASP A 67 -7.73 8.03 -2.73
N ASP A 68 -6.81 7.62 -3.61
CA ASP A 68 -7.00 6.44 -4.43
C ASP A 68 -6.95 5.14 -3.62
N LEU A 69 -6.24 5.14 -2.48
CA LEU A 69 -6.07 3.97 -1.63
C LEU A 69 -7.20 3.80 -0.60
N VAL A 70 -8.05 4.81 -0.44
CA VAL A 70 -9.12 4.83 0.56
C VAL A 70 -10.45 4.48 -0.11
N SER A 71 -11.22 3.58 0.50
CA SER A 71 -12.63 3.42 0.16
C SER A 71 -13.42 4.56 0.79
N LYS A 72 -14.23 5.24 -0.03
CA LYS A 72 -15.30 6.11 0.49
C LYS A 72 -16.15 5.25 1.43
N ALA A 73 -16.42 5.75 2.63
CA ALA A 73 -17.46 5.15 3.44
C ALA A 73 -18.75 5.23 2.63
N GLU A 74 -19.38 4.08 2.36
CA GLU A 74 -20.78 4.09 1.95
C GLU A 74 -21.55 4.71 3.11
N ALA A 75 -22.27 5.79 2.83
CA ALA A 75 -23.13 6.50 3.76
C ALA A 75 -24.43 5.72 4.00
#